data_AF-A0A7L0CCF7-F1
#
_entry.id   AF-A0A7L0CCF7-F1
#
_cell.length_a   1.000
_cell.length_b   1.000
_cell.length_c   1.000
_cell.angle_alpha   90.00
_cell.angle_beta   90.00
_cell.angle_gamma   90.00
#
_symmetry.space_group_name_H-M   'P 1'
#
loop_
_entity.id
_entity.type
_entity.pdbx_description
1 polymer ?
#
loop_
_entity_poly.entity_id
_entity_poly.type
_entity_poly.pdbx_seq_one_letter_code
_entity_poly.pdbx_strand_id
1 'polypeptide(L)'
;MIVESGSGAVQWDLKLNSRAESPGPATLSTADHRSTFLIWGEYQVPGNETRSRAPLQKLYLFHPSYTNVLLELRNSTDQIIAFNATLFERSRHACYVLLRGPQPSEEPGSVSLMKRKLKEDVSESRVIWLSQVAVDSEQYVRDRLYRMRFHSRV
;
A
#
# COMPACT_ATOMS: atom_id res chain seq x y z
N MET A 1 0.21 6.08 11.12
CA MET A 1 1.40 6.88 11.43
C MET A 1 2.66 6.40 10.72
N ILE A 2 3.41 7.32 10.12
CA ILE A 2 4.78 7.14 9.63
C ILE A 2 5.69 8.04 10.46
N VAL A 3 6.78 7.47 10.97
CA VAL A 3 7.72 8.13 11.88
C VAL A 3 9.12 8.14 11.30
N GLU A 4 9.86 9.21 11.56
CA GLU A 4 11.30 9.25 11.29
C GLU A 4 12.02 8.38 12.32
N SER A 5 12.88 7.47 11.86
CA SER A 5 13.56 6.50 12.74
C SER A 5 14.55 7.13 13.72
N GLY A 6 15.16 8.28 13.37
CA GLY A 6 16.17 8.94 14.19
C GLY A 6 15.58 9.75 15.34
N SER A 7 14.59 10.59 15.05
CA SER A 7 13.96 11.47 16.05
C SER A 7 12.68 10.91 16.68
N GLY A 8 12.05 9.91 16.05
CA GLY A 8 10.70 9.48 16.40
C GLY A 8 9.61 10.47 16.00
N ALA A 9 9.95 11.57 15.30
CA ALA A 9 8.99 12.57 14.89
C ALA A 9 7.97 12.00 13.90
N VAL A 10 6.70 12.35 14.09
CA VAL A 10 5.62 11.99 13.18
C VAL A 10 5.76 12.79 11.90
N GLN A 11 5.99 12.11 10.78
CA GLN A 11 6.14 12.72 9.46
C GLN A 11 4.82 12.74 8.70
N TRP A 12 3.93 11.78 8.98
CA TRP A 12 2.64 11.66 8.34
C TRP A 12 1.71 10.77 9.17
N ASP A 13 0.42 11.11 9.21
CA ASP A 13 -0.59 10.28 9.86
C ASP A 13 -1.88 10.20 9.04
N LEU A 14 -2.48 9.01 9.03
CA LEU A 14 -3.76 8.73 8.40
C LEU A 14 -4.42 7.57 9.14
N LYS A 15 -5.73 7.70 9.41
CA LYS A 15 -6.55 6.64 9.97
C LYS A 15 -7.06 5.73 8.88
N LEU A 16 -6.81 4.43 9.03
CA LEU A 16 -7.32 3.37 8.15
C LEU A 16 -8.02 2.33 9.02
N ASN A 17 -9.18 1.85 8.57
CA ASN A 17 -9.85 0.73 9.22
C ASN A 17 -9.19 -0.57 8.75
N SER A 18 -8.64 -1.35 9.68
CA SER A 18 -8.05 -2.66 9.38
C SER A 18 -8.81 -3.76 10.11
N ARG A 19 -8.72 -5.00 9.60
CA ARG A 19 -9.22 -6.16 10.34
C ARG A 19 -8.13 -6.61 11.33
N ALA A 20 -8.53 -7.30 12.39
CA ALA A 20 -7.57 -7.86 13.36
C ALA A 20 -6.51 -8.76 12.70
N GLU A 21 -6.89 -9.44 11.61
CA GLU A 21 -6.06 -10.37 10.84
C GLU A 21 -5.47 -9.70 9.57
N SER A 22 -5.50 -8.37 9.47
CA SER A 22 -4.86 -7.66 8.36
C SER A 22 -3.35 -7.94 8.35
N PRO A 23 -2.77 -8.27 7.18
CA PRO A 23 -1.33 -8.39 7.07
C PRO A 23 -0.63 -7.08 7.46
N GLY A 24 0.57 -7.19 8.04
CA GLY A 24 1.39 -6.04 8.37
C GLY A 24 1.75 -5.20 7.13
N PRO A 25 2.13 -3.93 7.31
CA PRO A 25 2.59 -3.10 6.20
C PRO A 25 3.94 -3.58 5.66
N ALA A 26 4.27 -3.19 4.44
CA ALA A 26 5.58 -3.41 3.85
C ALA A 26 6.21 -2.08 3.41
N THR A 27 7.53 -2.02 3.43
CA THR A 27 8.28 -0.80 3.08
C THR A 27 9.32 -1.11 2.03
N LEU A 28 9.44 -0.22 1.04
CA LEU A 28 10.47 -0.30 0.01
C LEU A 28 11.27 1.00 -0.04
N SER A 29 12.57 0.87 -0.23
CA SER A 29 13.46 2.02 -0.39
C SER A 29 13.44 2.55 -1.83
N THR A 30 13.31 3.87 -1.97
CA THR A 30 13.24 4.58 -3.25
C THR A 30 14.48 5.43 -3.48
N ALA A 31 14.91 5.56 -4.74
CA ALA A 31 16.19 6.17 -5.12
C ALA A 31 16.33 7.66 -4.78
N ASP A 32 15.24 8.30 -4.33
CA ASP A 32 15.24 9.65 -3.75
C ASP A 32 15.49 9.64 -2.24
N HIS A 33 16.05 8.54 -1.71
CA HIS A 33 16.41 8.33 -0.31
C HIS A 33 15.23 8.35 0.65
N ARG A 34 14.02 8.09 0.13
CA ARG A 34 12.80 7.98 0.90
C ARG A 34 12.36 6.52 0.97
N SER A 35 11.37 6.27 1.81
CA SER A 35 10.67 5.00 1.87
C SER A 35 9.29 5.17 1.24
N THR A 36 8.87 4.19 0.46
CA THR A 36 7.46 4.03 0.07
C THR A 36 6.84 2.94 0.92
N PHE A 37 5.58 3.13 1.27
CA PHE A 37 4.87 2.31 2.24
C PHE A 37 3.67 1.67 1.56
N LEU A 38 3.51 0.36 1.75
CA LEU A 38 2.35 -0.40 1.34
C LEU A 38 1.58 -0.83 2.58
N ILE A 39 0.30 -0.46 2.66
CA ILE A 39 -0.49 -0.56 3.89
C ILE A 39 -1.85 -1.17 3.57
N TRP A 40 -2.27 -2.16 4.36
CA TRP A 40 -3.60 -2.75 4.29
C TRP A 40 -4.61 -1.98 5.14
N GLY A 41 -5.81 -1.83 4.63
CA GLY A 41 -6.94 -1.30 5.38
C GLY A 41 -8.03 -0.78 4.47
N GLU A 42 -8.87 0.09 5.01
CA GLU A 42 -9.93 0.77 4.30
C GLU A 42 -9.89 2.25 4.68
N TYR A 43 -9.68 3.10 3.69
CA TYR A 43 -9.78 4.54 3.85
C TYR A 43 -11.24 4.98 3.75
N GLN A 44 -11.76 5.60 4.81
CA GLN A 44 -13.09 6.16 4.85
C GLN A 44 -13.03 7.65 4.51
N VAL A 45 -13.70 8.04 3.43
CA VAL A 45 -13.80 9.46 3.04
C VAL A 45 -14.64 10.18 4.11
N PRO A 46 -14.14 11.29 4.68
CA PRO A 46 -14.91 12.07 5.64
C PRO A 46 -16.30 12.45 5.10
N GLY A 47 -17.36 12.18 5.86
CA GLY A 47 -18.75 12.49 5.49
C GLY A 47 -19.52 11.35 4.80
N ASN A 48 -18.87 10.24 4.43
CA ASN A 48 -19.51 9.04 3.88
C ASN A 48 -19.64 7.93 4.94
N GLU A 49 -20.09 8.28 6.14
CA GLU A 49 -20.34 7.32 7.23
C GLU A 49 -21.61 6.50 6.97
N THR A 50 -21.58 5.59 6.00
CA THR A 50 -22.67 4.64 5.78
C THR A 50 -22.30 3.24 6.30
N ARG A 51 -23.11 2.80 7.26
CA ARG A 51 -23.23 1.49 7.92
C ARG A 51 -22.31 0.35 7.43
N SER A 52 -21.42 -0.05 8.34
CA SER A 52 -21.09 -1.44 8.70
C SER A 52 -21.20 -2.49 7.58
N ARG A 53 -20.37 -2.36 6.55
CA ARG A 53 -19.93 -3.51 5.77
C ARG A 53 -18.61 -3.98 6.38
N ALA A 54 -18.39 -5.29 6.48
CA ALA A 54 -17.10 -5.82 6.94
C ALA A 54 -15.98 -5.16 6.11
N PRO A 55 -14.90 -4.62 6.74
CA PRO A 55 -13.94 -3.78 6.04
C PRO A 55 -13.42 -4.51 4.81
N LEU A 56 -13.60 -3.93 3.63
CA LEU A 56 -12.94 -4.43 2.42
C LEU A 56 -11.46 -4.08 2.58
N GLN A 57 -10.61 -5.07 2.77
CA GLN A 57 -9.18 -4.83 2.88
C GLN A 57 -8.63 -4.45 1.51
N LYS A 58 -8.16 -3.22 1.39
CA LYS A 58 -7.50 -2.71 0.20
C LYS A 58 -6.03 -2.47 0.50
N LEU A 59 -5.22 -2.62 -0.54
CA LEU A 59 -3.80 -2.29 -0.49
C LEU A 59 -3.61 -0.85 -0.96
N TYR A 60 -3.02 -0.03 -0.10
CA TYR A 60 -2.66 1.34 -0.41
C TYR A 60 -1.16 1.51 -0.57
N LEU A 61 -0.75 2.38 -1.48
CA LEU A 61 0.63 2.88 -1.57
C LEU A 61 0.68 4.36 -1.18
N PHE A 62 1.62 4.66 -0.28
CA PHE A 62 1.96 6.02 0.12
C PHE A 62 3.44 6.31 -0.19
N HIS A 63 3.70 7.52 -0.69
CA HIS A 63 5.05 8.02 -0.91
C HIS A 63 5.18 9.46 -0.37
N PRO A 64 6.19 9.77 0.49
CA PRO A 64 6.28 11.07 1.16
C PRO A 64 6.46 12.29 0.24
N SER A 65 6.76 12.11 -1.04
CA SER A 65 6.79 13.22 -2.01
C SER A 65 5.40 13.72 -2.40
N TYR A 66 4.34 12.99 -2.04
CA TYR A 66 2.93 13.34 -2.28
C TYR A 66 2.12 13.10 -1.01
N THR A 67 2.32 13.94 0.01
CA THR A 67 1.71 13.77 1.35
C THR A 67 0.18 13.84 1.36
N ASN A 68 -0.42 14.46 0.33
CA ASN A 68 -1.85 14.59 0.15
C ASN A 68 -2.47 13.55 -0.80
N VAL A 69 -1.70 12.51 -1.17
CA VAL A 69 -2.14 11.45 -2.08
C VAL A 69 -1.98 10.08 -1.41
N LEU A 70 -3.00 9.24 -1.59
CA LEU A 70 -2.93 7.81 -1.36
C LEU A 70 -3.30 7.08 -2.65
N LEU A 71 -2.51 6.11 -3.08
CA LEU A 71 -2.89 5.25 -4.21
C LEU A 71 -3.60 4.01 -3.68
N GLU A 72 -4.86 3.83 -4.04
CA GLU A 72 -5.55 2.55 -3.89
C GLU A 72 -5.11 1.64 -5.03
N LEU A 73 -4.32 0.62 -4.71
CA LEU A 73 -3.87 -0.38 -5.69
C LEU A 73 -5.03 -1.34 -6.01
N ARG A 74 -4.76 -2.35 -6.85
CA ARG A 74 -5.79 -3.34 -7.20
C ARG A 74 -6.39 -3.98 -5.96
N ASN A 75 -7.72 -3.94 -5.91
CA ASN A 75 -8.48 -4.58 -4.85
C ASN A 75 -8.34 -6.11 -4.93
N SER A 76 -8.31 -6.76 -3.78
CA SER A 76 -8.38 -8.21 -3.65
C SER A 76 -9.44 -8.51 -2.61
N THR A 77 -10.45 -9.26 -2.99
CA THR A 77 -11.45 -9.81 -2.06
C THR A 77 -10.94 -11.09 -1.39
N ASP A 78 -9.69 -11.47 -1.67
CA ASP A 78 -9.13 -12.73 -1.24
C ASP A 78 -8.72 -12.66 0.24
N GLN A 79 -8.74 -13.80 0.91
CA GLN A 79 -8.26 -13.93 2.27
C GLN A 79 -6.73 -13.97 2.27
N ILE A 80 -6.11 -12.81 2.52
CA ILE A 80 -4.66 -12.64 2.52
C ILE A 80 -4.14 -12.86 3.93
N ILE A 81 -3.33 -13.91 4.10
CA ILE A 81 -2.81 -14.35 5.39
C ILE A 81 -1.35 -13.92 5.61
N ALA A 82 -0.62 -13.61 4.53
CA ALA A 82 0.70 -12.99 4.61
C ALA A 82 0.97 -12.08 3.41
N PHE A 83 1.78 -11.06 3.64
CA PHE A 83 2.15 -10.06 2.65
C PHE A 83 3.58 -9.59 2.87
N ASN A 84 4.33 -9.40 1.79
CA ASN A 84 5.61 -8.70 1.85
C ASN A 84 5.91 -8.00 0.51
N ALA A 85 6.65 -6.90 0.56
CA ALA A 85 7.15 -6.20 -0.61
C ALA A 85 8.68 -6.31 -0.69
N THR A 86 9.20 -6.57 -1.88
CA THR A 86 10.63 -6.77 -2.10
C THR A 86 11.08 -6.32 -3.49
N LEU A 87 12.39 -6.17 -3.65
CA LEU A 87 13.04 -5.98 -4.93
C LEU A 87 13.58 -7.33 -5.41
N PHE A 88 13.19 -7.76 -6.60
CA PHE A 88 13.72 -8.99 -7.19
C PHE A 88 14.99 -8.69 -8.00
N GLU A 89 16.11 -9.25 -7.55
CA GLU A 89 17.46 -9.17 -8.17
C GLU A 89 17.97 -7.74 -8.43
N ARG A 90 19.10 -7.59 -9.13
CA ARG A 90 19.75 -6.31 -9.51
C ARG A 90 18.86 -5.38 -10.38
N SER A 91 17.58 -5.71 -10.54
CA SER A 91 16.59 -4.94 -11.27
C SER A 91 15.78 -4.04 -10.33
N ARG A 92 15.54 -2.79 -10.76
CA ARG A 92 14.71 -1.78 -10.08
C ARG A 92 13.19 -2.09 -10.11
N HIS A 93 12.83 -3.38 -10.16
CA HIS A 93 11.45 -3.84 -10.29
C HIS A 93 10.92 -4.25 -8.91
N ALA A 94 10.29 -3.30 -8.23
CA ALA A 94 9.55 -3.60 -7.02
C ALA A 94 8.37 -4.52 -7.31
N CYS A 95 8.19 -5.49 -6.42
CA CYS A 95 7.04 -6.37 -6.42
C CYS A 95 6.57 -6.60 -4.98
N TYR A 96 5.37 -7.12 -4.86
CA TYR A 96 4.91 -7.67 -3.59
C TYR A 96 4.35 -9.07 -3.81
N VAL A 97 4.42 -9.86 -2.75
CA VAL A 97 3.98 -11.23 -2.71
C VAL A 97 2.84 -11.34 -1.70
N LEU A 98 1.79 -12.03 -2.11
CA LEU A 98 0.59 -12.28 -1.34
C LEU A 98 0.49 -13.79 -1.12
N LEU A 99 0.33 -14.22 0.14
CA LEU A 99 -0.07 -15.57 0.47
C LEU A 99 -1.56 -15.54 0.83
N ARG A 100 -2.33 -16.40 0.16
CA ARG A 100 -3.76 -16.57 0.40
C ARG A 100 -4.01 -17.96 0.94
N GLY A 101 -5.01 -18.10 1.78
CA GLY A 101 -5.37 -19.38 2.37
C GLY A 101 -6.26 -19.21 3.60
N PRO A 102 -6.52 -20.32 4.31
CA PRO A 102 -7.25 -20.28 5.57
C PRO A 102 -6.49 -19.45 6.62
N GLN A 103 -7.23 -18.76 7.48
CA GLN A 103 -6.65 -18.04 8.61
C GLN A 103 -5.95 -19.02 9.56
N PRO A 104 -5.01 -18.55 10.40
CA PRO A 104 -4.39 -19.39 11.43
C PRO A 104 -5.38 -20.07 12.39
N SER A 105 -6.60 -19.53 12.52
CA SER A 105 -7.69 -20.05 13.36
C SER A 105 -8.61 -21.06 12.65
N GLU A 106 -8.47 -21.23 11.34
CA GLU A 106 -9.29 -22.11 10.51
C GLU A 106 -8.60 -23.46 10.26
N GLU A 107 -9.37 -24.43 9.74
CA GLU A 107 -8.83 -25.76 9.38
C GLU A 107 -7.74 -25.66 8.30
N PRO A 108 -6.69 -26.51 8.35
CA PRO A 108 -5.67 -26.56 7.31
C PRO A 108 -6.27 -26.75 5.92
N GLY A 109 -5.77 -25.99 4.96
CA GLY A 109 -6.31 -25.95 3.61
C GLY A 109 -5.28 -25.53 2.57
N SER A 110 -5.71 -25.47 1.31
CA SER A 110 -4.83 -25.07 0.21
C SER A 110 -4.41 -23.60 0.36
N VAL A 111 -3.14 -23.34 0.10
CA VAL A 111 -2.57 -21.99 0.05
C VAL A 111 -2.17 -21.65 -1.38
N SER A 112 -2.32 -20.38 -1.75
CA SER A 112 -1.85 -19.87 -3.04
C SER A 112 -0.92 -18.68 -2.86
N LEU A 113 0.18 -18.68 -3.60
CA LEU A 113 1.17 -17.61 -3.60
C LEU A 113 1.04 -16.82 -4.90
N MET A 114 0.90 -15.50 -4.78
CA MET A 114 0.79 -14.59 -5.91
C MET A 114 1.87 -13.52 -5.84
N LYS A 115 2.58 -13.29 -6.95
CA LYS A 115 3.52 -12.19 -7.11
C LYS A 115 2.92 -11.12 -8.01
N ARG A 116 2.99 -9.86 -7.59
CA ARG A 116 2.51 -8.71 -8.35
C ARG A 116 3.59 -7.65 -8.53
N LYS A 117 3.69 -7.09 -9.73
CA LYS A 117 4.63 -6.00 -10.01
C LYS A 117 4.02 -4.69 -9.57
N LEU A 118 4.74 -3.96 -8.71
CA LEU A 118 4.22 -2.74 -8.11
C LEU A 118 3.92 -1.66 -9.15
N LYS A 119 4.78 -1.53 -10.17
CA LYS A 119 4.60 -0.50 -11.20
C LYS A 119 3.34 -0.70 -12.05
N GLU A 120 2.99 -1.95 -12.36
CA GLU A 120 1.76 -2.26 -13.11
C GLU A 120 0.53 -1.89 -12.27
N ASP A 121 0.56 -2.18 -10.96
CA ASP A 121 -0.52 -1.79 -10.06
C ASP A 121 -0.60 -0.28 -9.82
N VAL A 122 0.52 0.45 -9.87
CA VAL A 122 0.53 1.91 -9.81
C VAL A 122 -0.13 2.52 -11.05
N SER A 123 0.15 2.00 -12.25
CA SER A 123 -0.45 2.53 -13.48
C SER A 123 -1.98 2.41 -13.52
N GLU A 124 -2.54 1.40 -12.86
CA GLU A 124 -3.97 1.11 -12.81
C GLU A 124 -4.62 1.50 -11.48
N SER A 125 -3.87 2.13 -10.58
CA SER A 125 -4.35 2.52 -9.26
C SER A 125 -5.43 3.61 -9.34
N ARG A 126 -6.26 3.67 -8.32
CA ARG A 126 -7.14 4.82 -8.08
C ARG A 126 -6.40 5.82 -7.20
N VAL A 127 -6.38 7.08 -7.62
CA VAL A 127 -5.81 8.18 -6.84
C VAL A 127 -6.85 8.65 -5.82
N ILE A 128 -6.45 8.72 -4.54
CA ILE A 128 -7.26 9.29 -3.47
C ILE A 128 -6.57 10.57 -3.00
N TRP A 129 -7.28 11.67 -3.14
CA TRP A 129 -6.87 12.97 -2.61
C TRP A 129 -7.27 13.07 -1.14
N LEU A 130 -6.28 13.28 -0.27
CA LEU A 130 -6.48 13.45 1.17
C LEU A 130 -6.81 14.91 1.52
N SER A 131 -6.49 15.86 0.61
CA SER A 131 -6.90 17.25 0.67
C SER A 131 -8.10 17.52 -0.23
N GLN A 132 -8.94 18.50 0.13
CA GLN A 132 -10.11 18.90 -0.66
C GLN A 132 -9.76 19.49 -2.03
N VAL A 133 -8.52 19.93 -2.22
CA VAL A 133 -8.03 20.49 -3.49
C VAL A 133 -7.07 19.49 -4.14
N ALA A 134 -7.45 18.99 -5.31
CA ALA A 134 -6.54 18.27 -6.19
C ALA A 134 -5.60 19.30 -6.85
N VAL A 135 -4.30 19.14 -6.62
CA VAL A 135 -3.28 20.06 -7.14
C VAL A 135 -2.81 19.64 -8.54
N ASP A 136 -2.94 18.34 -8.85
CA ASP A 136 -2.51 17.74 -10.11
C ASP A 136 -3.61 16.82 -10.68
N SER A 137 -3.46 16.37 -11.92
CA SER A 137 -4.31 15.32 -12.48
C SER A 137 -3.94 13.95 -11.92
N GLU A 138 -4.91 13.03 -11.85
CA GLU A 138 -4.64 11.65 -11.41
C GLU A 138 -3.59 10.96 -12.30
N GLN A 139 -3.62 11.24 -13.61
CA GLN A 139 -2.64 10.69 -14.57
C GLN A 139 -1.24 11.19 -14.26
N TYR A 140 -1.08 12.48 -13.95
CA TYR A 140 0.21 13.07 -13.61
C TYR A 140 0.82 12.40 -12.36
N VAL A 141 0.00 12.20 -11.32
CA VAL A 141 0.40 11.51 -10.09
C VAL A 141 0.83 10.07 -10.37
N ARG A 142 0.01 9.32 -11.12
CA ARG A 142 0.32 7.93 -11.50
C ARG A 142 1.61 7.85 -12.31
N ASP A 143 1.80 8.73 -13.29
CA ASP A 143 3.01 8.77 -14.11
C ASP A 143 4.26 9.06 -13.28
N ARG A 144 4.17 9.98 -12.32
CA ARG A 144 5.32 10.26 -11.44
C ARG A 144 5.64 9.06 -10.54
N LEU A 145 4.64 8.50 -9.88
CA LEU A 145 4.81 7.35 -8.99
C LEU A 145 5.28 6.11 -9.76
N TYR A 146 4.83 5.92 -11.00
CA TYR A 146 5.31 4.88 -11.90
C TYR A 146 6.81 5.05 -12.24
N ARG A 147 7.27 6.30 -12.40
CA ARG A 147 8.67 6.62 -12.70
C ARG A 147 9.61 6.49 -11.50
N MET A 148 9.08 6.30 -10.28
CA MET A 148 9.90 6.04 -9.10
C MET A 148 10.86 4.89 -9.36
N ARG A 149 12.08 5.05 -8.86
CA ARG A 149 13.14 4.05 -8.91
C ARG A 149 13.31 3.50 -7.52
N PHE A 150 13.53 2.20 -7.43
CA PHE A 150 13.80 1.52 -6.17
C PHE A 150 15.29 1.25 -6.04
N HIS A 151 15.77 1.21 -4.80
CA HIS A 151 17.13 0.78 -4.50
C HIS A 151 17.12 -0.30 -3.42
N SER A 152 18.02 -1.26 -3.54
CA SER A 152 18.31 -2.16 -2.43
C SER A 152 18.94 -1.36 -1.30
N ARG A 153 18.54 -1.63 -0.06
CA ARG A 153 19.36 -1.25 1.09
C ARG A 153 20.64 -2.07 0.99
N VAL A 154 21.79 -1.40 0.98
CA VAL A 154 23.11 -2.04 1.15
C VAL A 154 23.34 -2.20 2.64
#